data_AF-A0A9Q1M2R3-F1
#
_entry.id   AF-A0A9Q1M2R3-F1
#
_cell.length_a   1.000
_cell.length_b   1.000
_cell.length_c   1.000
_cell.angle_alpha   90.00
_cell.angle_beta   90.00
_cell.angle_gamma   90.00
#
_symmetry.space_group_name_H-M   'P 1'
#
loop_
_entity.id
_entity.type
_entity.pdbx_description
1 polymer ?
#
loop_
_entity_poly.entity_id
_entity_poly.type
_entity_poly.pdbx_seq_one_letter_code
_entity_poly.pdbx_strand_id
1 'polypeptide(L)'
;MHSWWESISKARSRIHLLSSLLPSSEDSSLSALADSDRPARSLLLSPAAYFSISSSLSSPFSGSGDDPLCHWLYDTFLSSDTDLRLVVLSFIPLLASIYLSRIHSSTSATTSLSGFEAVLLALYAAETKSRGGKPILISIPDLSQPSLYHSPRNPTPAKSNPRLSNAQNSRPLVGVLSPPLEHQIAVKSTKRACIVGVALDCYYKQISHMPSWSKLDFCRFAADWAGQDCPCVSEFDETDRNSENSVEISNGDLEGAMENLRIEDGYDELRPKGARVPLPWELLQPVIRILGHCLLGPLNAEDVKDSASVAVKRLYARASHELNPQAILATRSLIQLDRRGRQAAKVAAAATVMSNANTPSKAKKPEILLVSK
;
A
#
# COMPACT_ATOMS: atom_id res chain seq x y z
N MET A 1 -11.12 15.87 -29.02
CA MET A 1 -11.54 14.53 -29.46
C MET A 1 -10.37 13.66 -29.94
N HIS A 2 -9.37 14.22 -30.64
CA HIS A 2 -8.18 13.46 -31.08
C HIS A 2 -7.36 12.83 -29.94
N SER A 3 -7.14 13.53 -28.83
CA SER A 3 -6.36 13.02 -27.68
C SER A 3 -6.95 11.78 -27.01
N TRP A 4 -8.28 11.64 -27.01
CA TRP A 4 -8.96 10.50 -26.39
C TRP A 4 -8.81 9.23 -27.23
N TRP A 5 -9.06 9.32 -28.54
CA TRP A 5 -8.88 8.20 -29.48
C TRP A 5 -7.42 7.76 -29.58
N GLU A 6 -6.46 8.70 -29.53
CA GLU A 6 -5.03 8.39 -29.46
C GLU A 6 -4.66 7.60 -28.21
N SER A 7 -5.24 7.95 -27.05
CA SER A 7 -5.06 7.21 -25.78
C SER A 7 -5.55 5.77 -25.90
N ILE A 8 -6.76 5.58 -26.43
CA ILE A 8 -7.37 4.25 -26.62
C ILE A 8 -6.54 3.41 -27.59
N SER A 9 -6.18 3.98 -28.75
CA SER A 9 -5.37 3.28 -29.75
C SER A 9 -4.03 2.84 -29.18
N LYS A 10 -3.37 3.71 -28.40
CA LYS A 10 -2.11 3.40 -27.73
C LYS A 10 -2.27 2.31 -26.66
N ALA A 11 -3.34 2.37 -25.87
CA ALA A 11 -3.61 1.34 -24.87
C ALA A 11 -3.93 -0.02 -25.51
N ARG A 12 -4.68 -0.04 -26.61
CA ARG A 12 -4.93 -1.26 -27.42
C ARG A 12 -3.64 -1.87 -27.93
N SER A 13 -2.79 -1.07 -28.56
CA SER A 13 -1.51 -1.58 -29.07
C SER A 13 -0.62 -2.14 -27.96
N ARG A 14 -0.57 -1.48 -26.79
CA ARG A 14 0.17 -2.00 -25.63
C ARG A 14 -0.43 -3.31 -25.10
N ILE A 15 -1.75 -3.47 -25.06
CA ILE A 15 -2.39 -4.71 -24.62
C ILE A 15 -2.12 -5.86 -25.60
N HIS A 16 -2.20 -5.62 -26.91
CA HIS A 16 -1.88 -6.67 -27.89
C HIS A 16 -0.41 -7.08 -27.83
N LEU A 17 0.50 -6.11 -27.68
CA LEU A 17 1.92 -6.40 -27.43
C LEU A 17 2.08 -7.26 -26.17
N LEU A 18 1.45 -6.87 -25.05
CA LEU A 18 1.52 -7.64 -23.81
C LEU A 18 1.00 -9.08 -23.99
N SER A 19 -0.11 -9.25 -24.70
CA SER A 19 -0.69 -10.57 -25.00
C SER A 19 0.26 -11.47 -25.78
N SER A 20 1.17 -10.91 -26.57
CA SER A 20 2.19 -11.68 -27.31
C SER A 20 3.41 -12.06 -26.46
N LEU A 21 3.63 -11.38 -25.32
CA LEU A 21 4.78 -11.59 -24.43
C LEU A 21 4.48 -12.61 -23.33
N LEU A 22 3.24 -12.69 -22.89
CA LEU A 22 2.83 -13.61 -21.85
C LEU A 22 2.66 -15.03 -22.43
N PRO A 23 2.96 -16.09 -21.66
CA PRO A 23 2.67 -17.45 -22.09
C PRO A 23 1.20 -17.55 -22.47
N SER A 24 0.88 -18.29 -23.52
CA SER A 24 -0.49 -18.56 -23.96
C SER A 24 -1.27 -19.27 -22.85
N SER A 25 -1.80 -18.52 -21.89
CA SER A 25 -2.87 -19.00 -21.04
C SER A 25 -4.06 -19.27 -21.95
N GLU A 26 -4.77 -20.37 -21.75
CA GLU A 26 -5.87 -20.85 -22.60
C GLU A 26 -7.04 -19.85 -22.81
N ASP A 27 -6.96 -18.65 -22.24
CA ASP A 27 -8.00 -17.64 -22.30
C ASP A 27 -7.63 -16.43 -23.17
N SER A 28 -8.43 -16.24 -24.20
CA SER A 28 -8.69 -15.03 -24.99
C SER A 28 -8.97 -13.72 -24.19
N SER A 29 -8.78 -13.73 -22.87
CA SER A 29 -9.20 -12.68 -21.94
C SER A 29 -8.40 -11.38 -22.06
N LEU A 30 -7.08 -11.45 -22.28
CA LEU A 30 -6.23 -10.25 -22.35
C LEU A 30 -6.49 -9.42 -23.61
N SER A 31 -6.60 -10.08 -24.77
CA SER A 31 -6.90 -9.39 -26.03
C SER A 31 -8.31 -8.78 -26.00
N ALA A 32 -9.28 -9.43 -25.35
CA ALA A 32 -10.63 -8.87 -25.17
C ALA A 32 -10.63 -7.55 -24.37
N LEU A 33 -9.65 -7.31 -23.48
CA LEU A 33 -9.54 -6.03 -22.76
C LEU A 33 -9.22 -4.86 -23.70
N ALA A 34 -8.54 -5.12 -24.82
CA ALA A 34 -8.24 -4.11 -25.83
C ALA A 34 -9.53 -3.57 -26.46
N ASP A 35 -10.53 -4.42 -26.65
CA ASP A 35 -11.80 -4.03 -27.30
C ASP A 35 -12.71 -3.20 -26.41
N SER A 36 -12.43 -3.10 -25.11
CA SER A 36 -13.21 -2.26 -24.19
C SER A 36 -13.13 -0.76 -24.51
N ASP A 37 -14.09 0.02 -23.97
CA ASP A 37 -14.14 1.48 -24.13
C ASP A 37 -12.98 2.21 -23.44
N ARG A 38 -12.41 1.59 -22.38
CA ARG A 38 -11.29 2.11 -21.59
C ARG A 38 -10.23 1.03 -21.38
N PRO A 39 -9.50 0.64 -22.43
CA PRO A 39 -8.58 -0.50 -22.41
C PRO A 39 -7.56 -0.46 -21.28
N ALA A 40 -6.90 0.68 -21.05
CA ALA A 40 -5.90 0.81 -19.98
C ALA A 40 -6.51 0.62 -18.58
N ARG A 41 -7.72 1.16 -18.35
CA ARG A 41 -8.41 1.01 -17.06
C ARG A 41 -8.94 -0.41 -16.87
N SER A 42 -9.45 -1.04 -17.93
CA SER A 42 -9.86 -2.44 -17.93
C SER A 42 -8.69 -3.37 -17.61
N LEU A 43 -7.50 -3.10 -18.17
CA LEU A 43 -6.27 -3.83 -17.86
C LEU A 43 -5.88 -3.68 -16.38
N LEU A 44 -5.89 -2.45 -15.86
CA LEU A 44 -5.57 -2.16 -14.46
C LEU A 44 -6.52 -2.86 -13.47
N LEU A 45 -7.79 -3.01 -13.84
CA LEU A 45 -8.84 -3.60 -13.00
C LEU A 45 -9.06 -5.10 -13.28
N SER A 46 -8.27 -5.74 -14.12
CA SER A 46 -8.39 -7.17 -14.42
C SER A 46 -7.50 -8.00 -13.48
N PRO A 47 -8.08 -8.81 -12.57
CA PRO A 47 -7.29 -9.70 -11.70
C PRO A 47 -6.53 -10.73 -12.51
N ALA A 48 -7.16 -11.30 -13.55
CA ALA A 48 -6.52 -12.30 -14.43
C ALA A 48 -5.27 -11.72 -15.10
N ALA A 49 -5.36 -10.49 -15.63
CA ALA A 49 -4.20 -9.82 -16.21
C ALA A 49 -3.09 -9.60 -15.18
N TYR A 50 -3.45 -9.13 -13.99
CA TYR A 50 -2.50 -8.93 -12.90
C TYR A 50 -1.78 -10.22 -12.51
N PHE A 51 -2.49 -11.34 -12.36
CA PHE A 51 -1.88 -12.62 -12.00
C PHE A 51 -0.97 -13.17 -13.10
N SER A 52 -1.37 -13.09 -14.36
CA SER A 52 -0.54 -13.56 -15.49
C SER A 52 0.77 -12.77 -15.59
N ILE A 53 0.70 -11.44 -15.49
CA ILE A 53 1.89 -10.57 -15.48
C ILE A 53 2.75 -10.87 -14.25
N SER A 54 2.13 -10.96 -13.07
CA SER A 54 2.85 -11.19 -11.82
C SER A 54 3.57 -12.53 -11.78
N SER A 55 2.95 -13.59 -12.32
CA SER A 55 3.57 -14.91 -12.46
C SER A 55 4.79 -14.85 -13.38
N SER A 56 4.67 -14.19 -14.53
CA SER A 56 5.78 -14.00 -15.46
C SER A 56 6.94 -13.19 -14.85
N LEU A 57 6.63 -12.10 -14.14
CA LEU A 57 7.62 -11.31 -13.40
C LEU A 57 8.27 -12.09 -12.25
N SER A 58 7.58 -13.04 -11.63
CA SER A 58 8.10 -13.82 -10.50
C SER A 58 9.04 -14.95 -10.92
N SER A 59 9.05 -15.32 -12.21
CA SER A 59 9.96 -16.33 -12.76
C SER A 59 11.42 -16.03 -12.41
N PRO A 60 12.25 -17.01 -11.98
CA PRO A 60 13.63 -16.76 -11.56
C PRO A 60 14.53 -16.16 -12.65
N PHE A 61 14.13 -16.28 -13.92
CA PHE A 61 14.86 -15.76 -15.09
C PHE A 61 14.41 -14.37 -15.55
N SER A 62 13.38 -13.79 -14.92
CA SER A 62 12.90 -12.45 -15.24
C SER A 62 13.85 -11.35 -14.73
N GLY A 63 13.69 -10.14 -15.27
CA GLY A 63 14.37 -8.94 -14.78
C GLY A 63 15.68 -8.60 -15.47
N SER A 64 16.12 -9.41 -16.45
CA SER A 64 17.29 -9.09 -17.27
C SER A 64 17.03 -7.90 -18.19
N GLY A 65 18.11 -7.30 -18.71
CA GLY A 65 18.00 -6.18 -19.65
C GLY A 65 17.33 -6.56 -20.98
N ASP A 66 17.28 -7.84 -21.32
CA ASP A 66 16.64 -8.33 -22.54
C ASP A 66 15.22 -8.87 -22.27
N ASP A 67 14.72 -8.77 -21.04
CA ASP A 67 13.38 -9.22 -20.66
C ASP A 67 12.33 -8.33 -21.34
N PRO A 68 11.53 -8.88 -22.28
CA PRO A 68 10.59 -8.09 -23.04
C PRO A 68 9.45 -7.54 -22.16
N LEU A 69 9.13 -8.18 -21.04
CA LEU A 69 8.12 -7.68 -20.11
C LEU A 69 8.64 -6.46 -19.34
N CYS A 70 9.94 -6.42 -19.00
CA CYS A 70 10.58 -5.24 -18.44
C CYS A 70 10.58 -4.07 -19.43
N HIS A 71 10.89 -4.34 -20.71
CA HIS A 71 10.76 -3.34 -21.79
C HIS A 71 9.33 -2.83 -21.93
N TRP A 72 8.36 -3.73 -21.91
CA TRP A 72 6.95 -3.35 -21.98
C TRP A 72 6.55 -2.43 -20.82
N LEU A 73 6.95 -2.74 -19.59
CA LEU A 73 6.69 -1.91 -18.41
C LEU A 73 7.35 -0.53 -18.51
N TYR A 74 8.63 -0.50 -18.92
CA TYR A 74 9.40 0.74 -19.12
C TYR A 74 8.72 1.66 -20.14
N ASP A 75 8.46 1.14 -21.32
CA ASP A 75 7.83 1.88 -22.42
C ASP A 75 6.40 2.33 -22.10
N THR A 76 5.64 1.48 -21.41
CA THR A 76 4.26 1.78 -21.01
C THR A 76 4.23 2.91 -19.99
N PHE A 77 5.20 2.96 -19.07
CA PHE A 77 5.34 4.07 -18.12
C PHE A 77 5.72 5.38 -18.81
N LEU A 78 6.58 5.34 -19.83
CA LEU A 78 6.96 6.53 -20.60
C LEU A 78 5.83 7.08 -21.48
N SER A 79 4.75 6.32 -21.68
CA SER A 79 3.55 6.80 -22.36
C SER A 79 3.02 8.10 -21.75
N SER A 80 2.39 8.93 -22.56
CA SER A 80 1.64 10.13 -22.12
C SER A 80 0.31 9.80 -21.44
N ASP A 81 -0.18 8.57 -21.62
CA ASP A 81 -1.46 8.09 -21.07
C ASP A 81 -1.33 7.81 -19.56
N THR A 82 -2.15 8.49 -18.76
CA THR A 82 -2.13 8.36 -17.30
C THR A 82 -2.62 7.00 -16.82
N ASP A 83 -3.62 6.41 -17.47
CA ASP A 83 -4.17 5.11 -17.07
C ASP A 83 -3.16 3.99 -17.33
N LEU A 84 -2.42 4.06 -18.45
CA LEU A 84 -1.31 3.14 -18.70
C LEU A 84 -0.19 3.28 -17.67
N ARG A 85 0.12 4.49 -17.22
CA ARG A 85 1.07 4.68 -16.10
C ARG A 85 0.56 4.07 -14.81
N LEU A 86 -0.74 4.16 -14.53
CA LEU A 86 -1.35 3.52 -13.36
C LEU A 86 -1.23 1.98 -13.43
N VAL A 87 -1.36 1.38 -14.62
CA VAL A 87 -1.08 -0.06 -14.84
C VAL A 87 0.34 -0.40 -14.35
N VAL A 88 1.36 0.31 -14.83
CA VAL A 88 2.75 0.05 -14.43
C VAL A 88 2.95 0.28 -12.93
N LEU A 89 2.39 1.38 -12.39
CA LEU A 89 2.46 1.68 -10.96
C LEU A 89 1.90 0.53 -10.11
N SER A 90 0.81 -0.13 -10.55
CA SER A 90 0.21 -1.24 -9.80
C SER A 90 1.14 -2.45 -9.60
N PHE A 91 2.18 -2.61 -10.44
CA PHE A 91 3.20 -3.67 -10.33
C PHE A 91 4.46 -3.23 -9.57
N ILE A 92 4.58 -1.97 -9.18
CA ILE A 92 5.78 -1.48 -8.45
C ILE A 92 5.99 -2.19 -7.11
N PRO A 93 4.97 -2.48 -6.28
CA PRO A 93 5.14 -3.31 -5.10
C PRO A 93 5.81 -4.65 -5.38
N LEU A 94 5.33 -5.35 -6.42
CA LEU A 94 5.85 -6.65 -6.83
C LEU A 94 7.28 -6.54 -7.36
N LEU A 95 7.53 -5.63 -8.30
CA LEU A 95 8.85 -5.37 -8.85
C LEU A 95 9.88 -5.02 -7.77
N ALA A 96 9.52 -4.12 -6.86
CA ALA A 96 10.37 -3.74 -5.74
C ALA A 96 10.68 -4.95 -4.84
N SER A 97 9.67 -5.77 -4.54
CA SER A 97 9.85 -6.96 -3.71
C SER A 97 10.79 -7.98 -4.35
N ILE A 98 10.55 -8.32 -5.62
CA ILE A 98 11.38 -9.29 -6.35
C ILE A 98 12.80 -8.75 -6.48
N TYR A 99 12.97 -7.49 -6.90
CA TYR A 99 14.27 -6.86 -7.06
C TYR A 99 15.06 -6.86 -5.75
N LEU A 100 14.44 -6.39 -4.65
CA LEU A 100 15.07 -6.34 -3.34
C LEU A 100 15.39 -7.73 -2.79
N SER A 101 14.54 -8.72 -3.02
CA SER A 101 14.76 -10.09 -2.56
C SER A 101 15.92 -10.74 -3.32
N ARG A 102 15.96 -10.59 -4.65
CA ARG A 102 17.00 -11.16 -5.50
C ARG A 102 18.36 -10.51 -5.25
N ILE A 103 18.44 -9.18 -5.20
CA ILE A 103 19.73 -8.49 -5.02
C ILE A 103 20.41 -8.79 -3.66
N HIS A 104 19.63 -9.21 -2.66
CA HIS A 104 20.15 -9.61 -1.34
C HIS A 104 20.19 -11.14 -1.14
N SER A 105 19.75 -11.93 -2.12
CA SER A 105 19.83 -13.39 -2.09
C SER A 105 21.15 -13.87 -2.66
N SER A 106 21.86 -14.73 -1.91
CA SER A 106 23.13 -15.34 -2.32
C SER A 106 23.02 -16.19 -3.60
N THR A 107 21.81 -16.59 -4.01
CA THR A 107 21.54 -17.38 -5.22
C THR A 107 21.43 -16.52 -6.48
N SER A 108 21.38 -15.19 -6.36
CA SER A 108 21.11 -14.27 -7.49
C SER A 108 22.32 -13.97 -8.39
N ALA A 109 23.44 -14.71 -8.23
CA ALA A 109 24.67 -14.43 -8.96
C ALA A 109 24.60 -14.71 -10.47
N THR A 110 23.52 -15.33 -10.98
CA THR A 110 23.45 -15.81 -12.37
C THR A 110 22.56 -14.99 -13.31
N THR A 111 21.62 -14.18 -12.80
CA THR A 111 20.69 -13.41 -13.64
C THR A 111 20.85 -11.90 -13.41
N SER A 112 21.05 -11.15 -14.50
CA SER A 112 21.05 -9.68 -14.44
C SER A 112 19.67 -9.18 -14.00
N LEU A 113 19.64 -8.13 -13.16
CA LEU A 113 18.41 -7.44 -12.76
C LEU A 113 18.25 -6.07 -13.46
N SER A 114 19.01 -5.84 -14.52
CA SER A 114 19.08 -4.54 -15.21
C SER A 114 17.75 -4.09 -15.82
N GLY A 115 16.86 -5.02 -16.19
CA GLY A 115 15.51 -4.71 -16.68
C GLY A 115 14.62 -4.12 -15.58
N PHE A 116 14.64 -4.73 -14.38
CA PHE A 116 13.94 -4.17 -13.21
C PHE A 116 14.52 -2.82 -12.79
N GLU A 117 15.85 -2.69 -12.81
CA GLU A 117 16.53 -1.44 -12.52
C GLU A 117 16.15 -0.34 -13.50
N ALA A 118 16.02 -0.65 -14.80
CA ALA A 118 15.59 0.31 -15.81
C ALA A 118 14.19 0.86 -15.54
N VAL A 119 13.23 0.00 -15.17
CA VAL A 119 11.86 0.43 -14.80
C VAL A 119 11.90 1.33 -13.56
N LEU A 120 12.58 0.90 -12.49
CA LEU A 120 12.69 1.69 -11.25
C LEU A 120 13.40 3.04 -11.48
N LEU A 121 14.45 3.07 -12.31
CA LEU A 121 15.13 4.29 -12.71
C LEU A 121 14.24 5.21 -13.54
N ALA A 122 13.38 4.67 -14.41
CA ALA A 122 12.43 5.48 -15.18
C ALA A 122 11.49 6.26 -14.26
N LEU A 123 10.93 5.60 -13.23
CA LEU A 123 10.09 6.26 -12.22
C LEU A 123 10.88 7.31 -11.44
N TYR A 124 12.09 6.98 -11.01
CA TYR A 124 12.96 7.91 -10.29
C TYR A 124 13.33 9.15 -11.13
N ALA A 125 13.67 8.95 -12.40
CA ALA A 125 14.02 10.04 -13.32
C ALA A 125 12.81 10.93 -13.60
N ALA A 126 11.62 10.36 -13.79
CA ALA A 126 10.39 11.11 -13.97
C ALA A 126 10.07 11.98 -12.74
N GLU A 127 10.21 11.43 -11.53
CA GLU A 127 10.02 12.18 -10.28
C GLU A 127 11.10 13.26 -10.10
N THR A 128 12.37 12.96 -10.40
CA THR A 128 13.48 13.91 -10.33
C THR A 128 13.25 15.10 -11.25
N LYS A 129 12.81 14.83 -12.50
CA LYS A 129 12.43 15.86 -13.47
C LYS A 129 11.24 16.69 -12.99
N SER A 130 10.23 16.06 -12.40
CA SER A 130 9.05 16.73 -11.83
C SER A 130 9.44 17.69 -10.70
N ARG A 131 10.39 17.30 -9.84
CA ARG A 131 10.88 18.15 -8.74
C ARG A 131 11.78 19.30 -9.22
N GLY A 132 12.43 19.17 -10.37
CA GLY A 132 13.30 20.22 -10.93
C GLY A 132 14.42 20.65 -9.98
N GLY A 133 15.01 19.71 -9.24
CA GLY A 133 16.06 19.96 -8.25
C GLY A 133 15.59 20.63 -6.95
N LYS A 134 14.27 20.74 -6.72
CA LYS A 134 13.72 21.33 -5.50
C LYS A 134 13.38 20.25 -4.45
N PRO A 135 13.54 20.56 -3.15
CA PRO A 135 13.03 19.70 -2.09
C PRO A 135 11.50 19.71 -2.04
N ILE A 136 10.90 18.67 -1.47
CA ILE A 136 9.49 18.70 -1.10
C ILE A 136 9.37 19.37 0.27
N LEU A 137 8.68 20.51 0.30
CA LEU A 137 8.46 21.31 1.49
C LEU A 137 7.01 21.20 1.96
N ILE A 138 6.79 21.26 3.27
CA ILE A 138 5.47 21.32 3.88
C ILE A 138 5.40 22.54 4.82
N SER A 139 4.30 23.28 4.77
CA SER A 139 4.02 24.32 5.76
C SER A 139 3.45 23.64 7.00
N ILE A 140 4.12 23.78 8.14
CA ILE A 140 3.68 23.25 9.42
C ILE A 140 2.59 24.18 9.96
N PRO A 141 1.35 23.69 10.18
CA PRO A 141 0.28 24.51 10.73
C PRO A 141 0.62 25.04 12.13
N ASP A 142 0.33 26.30 12.37
CA ASP A 142 0.51 26.96 13.66
C ASP A 142 -0.85 27.48 14.17
N LEU A 143 -1.25 27.02 15.36
CA LEU A 143 -2.50 27.43 16.02
C LEU A 143 -2.49 28.89 16.46
N SER A 144 -1.34 29.56 16.51
CA SER A 144 -1.24 30.99 16.75
C SER A 144 -1.73 31.84 15.58
N GLN A 145 -1.86 31.23 14.40
CA GLN A 145 -2.27 31.88 13.16
C GLN A 145 -3.71 31.48 12.78
N PRO A 146 -4.51 32.38 12.20
CA PRO A 146 -5.80 32.02 11.65
C PRO A 146 -5.64 31.01 10.49
N SER A 147 -6.56 30.07 10.41
CA SER A 147 -6.63 29.04 9.37
C SER A 147 -8.08 28.80 8.95
N LEU A 148 -8.28 27.97 7.93
CA LEU A 148 -9.62 27.61 7.43
C LEU A 148 -10.55 27.05 8.54
N TYR A 149 -9.99 26.38 9.55
CA TYR A 149 -10.75 25.69 10.61
C TYR A 149 -10.67 26.37 11.98
N HIS A 150 -9.80 27.38 12.15
CA HIS A 150 -9.52 27.96 13.46
C HIS A 150 -9.18 29.44 13.37
N SER A 151 -9.69 30.24 14.31
CA SER A 151 -9.24 31.62 14.56
C SER A 151 -8.69 31.73 15.98
N PRO A 152 -7.46 32.26 16.17
CA PRO A 152 -6.84 32.34 17.48
C PRO A 152 -7.61 33.30 18.41
N ARG A 153 -7.81 32.87 19.66
CA ARG A 153 -8.61 33.61 20.66
C ARG A 153 -8.01 34.97 21.03
N ASN A 154 -6.68 35.07 21.00
CA ASN A 154 -5.94 36.32 21.14
C ASN A 154 -5.16 36.57 19.84
N PRO A 155 -5.70 37.33 18.87
CA PRO A 155 -4.94 37.66 17.68
C PRO A 155 -3.68 38.42 18.09
N THR A 156 -2.52 37.97 17.62
CA THR A 156 -1.31 38.79 17.69
C THR A 156 -1.63 40.14 17.05
N PRO A 157 -1.28 41.29 17.67
CA PRO A 157 -1.68 42.59 17.16
C PRO A 157 -0.89 42.88 15.88
N ALA A 158 -1.41 42.45 14.73
CA ALA A 158 -0.90 42.80 13.41
C ALA A 158 -1.20 44.26 13.01
N LYS A 159 -1.67 45.08 13.96
CA LYS A 159 -2.07 46.48 13.76
C LYS A 159 -1.53 47.40 14.87
N SER A 160 -0.22 47.45 15.05
CA SER A 160 0.42 48.64 15.64
C SER A 160 1.87 48.75 15.20
N ASN A 161 2.14 49.75 14.36
CA ASN A 161 3.45 50.33 14.01
C ASN A 161 4.28 49.62 12.92
N PRO A 162 4.33 50.16 11.68
CA PRO A 162 5.16 49.65 10.60
C PRO A 162 6.66 49.99 10.73
N ARG A 163 7.13 50.41 11.91
CA ARG A 163 8.51 50.92 12.07
C ARG A 163 9.36 50.33 13.20
N LEU A 164 8.85 49.49 14.10
CA LEU A 164 9.63 49.10 15.30
C LEU A 164 9.43 47.66 15.83
N SER A 165 8.79 46.73 15.11
CA SER A 165 8.71 45.33 15.53
C SER A 165 9.41 44.42 14.54
N ASN A 166 10.50 43.77 14.99
CA ASN A 166 11.26 42.74 14.29
C ASN A 166 10.39 41.92 13.34
N ALA A 167 10.74 41.95 12.05
CA ALA A 167 10.16 41.15 10.97
C ALA A 167 10.48 39.64 11.09
N GLN A 168 10.50 39.11 12.32
CA GLN A 168 10.85 37.72 12.65
C GLN A 168 9.64 36.87 13.11
N ASN A 169 8.46 37.45 13.36
CA ASN A 169 7.36 36.74 14.06
C ASN A 169 6.17 36.27 13.19
N SER A 170 6.32 36.06 11.88
CA SER A 170 5.22 35.44 11.10
C SER A 170 5.66 34.65 9.87
N ARG A 171 6.89 34.11 9.84
CA ARG A 171 7.24 33.18 8.76
C ARG A 171 6.61 31.83 9.10
N PRO A 172 5.80 31.24 8.20
CA PRO A 172 5.26 29.91 8.42
C PRO A 172 6.44 28.97 8.61
N LEU A 173 6.37 28.13 9.64
CA LEU A 173 7.39 27.13 9.87
C LEU A 173 7.35 26.14 8.70
N VAL A 174 8.43 26.09 7.91
CA VAL A 174 8.53 25.19 6.75
C VAL A 174 9.33 23.96 7.15
N GLY A 175 8.71 22.79 7.05
CA GLY A 175 9.37 21.49 7.17
C GLY A 175 9.85 20.99 5.81
N VAL A 176 10.96 20.24 5.81
CA VAL A 176 11.44 19.51 4.63
C VAL A 176 10.94 18.07 4.71
N LEU A 177 10.03 17.68 3.83
CA LEU A 177 9.46 16.33 3.79
C LEU A 177 10.39 15.34 3.06
N SER A 178 11.03 15.80 1.99
CA SER A 178 11.98 15.02 1.20
C SER A 178 13.05 15.96 0.61
N PRO A 179 14.34 15.60 0.68
CA PRO A 179 15.40 16.40 0.08
C PRO A 179 15.29 16.46 -1.45
N PRO A 180 16.04 17.35 -2.11
CA PRO A 180 16.16 17.35 -3.56
C PRO A 180 16.68 16.01 -4.07
N LEU A 181 16.16 15.55 -5.21
CA LEU A 181 16.64 14.33 -5.86
C LEU A 181 17.75 14.65 -6.85
N GLU A 182 18.80 13.84 -6.82
CA GLU A 182 19.94 13.92 -7.74
C GLU A 182 19.72 13.00 -8.94
N HIS A 183 20.06 13.44 -10.15
CA HIS A 183 19.94 12.58 -11.33
C HIS A 183 20.82 11.31 -11.21
N GLN A 184 20.23 10.14 -11.45
CA GLN A 184 20.91 8.84 -11.43
C GLN A 184 20.84 8.18 -12.80
N ILE A 185 21.99 7.70 -13.31
CA ILE A 185 22.10 7.01 -14.61
C ILE A 185 22.01 5.48 -14.44
N ALA A 186 22.34 4.97 -13.24
CA ALA A 186 22.34 3.55 -12.91
C ALA A 186 21.97 3.33 -11.43
N VAL A 187 21.46 2.15 -11.08
CA VAL A 187 21.13 1.81 -9.69
C VAL A 187 22.40 1.38 -8.94
N LYS A 188 22.97 2.31 -8.18
CA LYS A 188 24.11 2.03 -7.29
C LYS A 188 23.63 1.50 -5.95
N SER A 189 24.41 0.66 -5.28
CA SER A 189 24.08 0.10 -3.95
C SER A 189 23.70 1.18 -2.93
N THR A 190 24.44 2.29 -2.89
CA THR A 190 24.22 3.42 -1.96
C THR A 190 22.97 4.24 -2.25
N LYS A 191 22.47 4.23 -3.50
CA LYS A 191 21.28 4.99 -3.91
C LYS A 191 20.06 4.09 -4.14
N ARG A 192 20.24 2.76 -4.11
CA ARG A 192 19.20 1.74 -4.36
C ARG A 192 17.96 1.97 -3.50
N ALA A 193 18.13 2.09 -2.19
CA ALA A 193 17.01 2.27 -1.28
C ALA A 193 16.24 3.57 -1.56
N CYS A 194 16.92 4.66 -1.92
CA CYS A 194 16.29 5.91 -2.32
C CYS A 194 15.52 5.76 -3.64
N ILE A 195 16.10 5.10 -4.65
CA ILE A 195 15.46 4.86 -5.94
C ILE A 195 14.19 4.03 -5.76
N VAL A 196 14.27 2.91 -5.05
CA VAL A 196 13.12 2.04 -4.77
C VAL A 196 12.09 2.77 -3.90
N GLY A 197 12.54 3.51 -2.88
CA GLY A 197 11.67 4.32 -2.02
C GLY A 197 10.89 5.37 -2.81
N VAL A 198 11.52 6.07 -3.76
CA VAL A 198 10.84 7.01 -4.66
C VAL A 198 9.85 6.31 -5.58
N ALA A 199 10.17 5.13 -6.11
CA ALA A 199 9.22 4.35 -6.90
C ALA A 199 7.97 3.97 -6.08
N LEU A 200 8.15 3.56 -4.82
CA LEU A 200 7.05 3.30 -3.89
C LEU A 200 6.29 4.58 -3.52
N ASP A 201 6.95 5.73 -3.40
CA ASP A 201 6.27 7.02 -3.19
C ASP A 201 5.42 7.41 -4.42
N CYS A 202 5.88 7.13 -5.64
CA CYS A 202 5.08 7.28 -6.86
C CYS A 202 3.83 6.38 -6.85
N TYR A 203 3.94 5.14 -6.36
CA TYR A 203 2.79 4.28 -6.11
C TYR A 203 1.84 4.88 -5.07
N TYR A 204 2.39 5.33 -3.94
CA TYR A 204 1.63 5.93 -2.84
C TYR A 204 0.83 7.17 -3.28
N LYS A 205 1.39 8.04 -4.11
CA LYS A 205 0.69 9.21 -4.67
C LYS A 205 -0.57 8.85 -5.47
N GLN A 206 -0.63 7.63 -6.01
CA GLN A 206 -1.74 7.12 -6.81
C GLN A 206 -2.51 5.99 -6.12
N ILE A 207 -2.29 5.78 -4.81
CA ILE A 207 -2.79 4.61 -4.07
C ILE A 207 -4.32 4.48 -4.05
N SER A 208 -5.05 5.59 -4.18
CA SER A 208 -6.51 5.59 -4.30
C SER A 208 -7.01 4.93 -5.59
N HIS A 209 -6.21 4.95 -6.65
CA HIS A 209 -6.54 4.32 -7.93
C HIS A 209 -6.09 2.86 -8.04
N MET A 210 -5.24 2.41 -7.10
CA MET A 210 -4.65 1.08 -7.10
C MET A 210 -5.67 0.02 -6.66
N PRO A 211 -5.74 -1.11 -7.37
CA PRO A 211 -6.64 -2.19 -7.02
C PRO A 211 -6.22 -2.89 -5.71
N SER A 212 -7.17 -3.61 -5.09
CA SER A 212 -6.96 -4.27 -3.79
C SER A 212 -5.84 -5.32 -3.84
N TRP A 213 -5.74 -6.12 -4.91
CA TRP A 213 -4.70 -7.15 -5.05
C TRP A 213 -3.27 -6.60 -4.99
N SER A 214 -3.02 -5.45 -5.64
CA SER A 214 -1.72 -4.77 -5.59
C SER A 214 -1.37 -4.31 -4.17
N LYS A 215 -2.36 -3.79 -3.42
CA LYS A 215 -2.19 -3.36 -2.02
C LYS A 215 -1.96 -4.55 -1.09
N LEU A 216 -2.70 -5.62 -1.30
CA LEU A 216 -2.60 -6.86 -0.54
C LEU A 216 -1.23 -7.52 -0.74
N ASP A 217 -0.75 -7.61 -1.98
CA ASP A 217 0.60 -8.08 -2.27
C ASP A 217 1.65 -7.19 -1.63
N PHE A 218 1.49 -5.87 -1.68
CA PHE A 218 2.39 -4.94 -0.98
C PHE A 218 2.47 -5.25 0.53
N CYS A 219 1.33 -5.45 1.20
CA CYS A 219 1.32 -5.79 2.63
C CYS A 219 2.08 -7.08 2.91
N ARG A 220 1.86 -8.13 2.10
CA ARG A 220 2.61 -9.39 2.20
C ARG A 220 4.11 -9.20 2.00
N PHE A 221 4.52 -8.45 0.97
CA PHE A 221 5.95 -8.18 0.73
C PHE A 221 6.59 -7.37 1.86
N ALA A 222 5.89 -6.39 2.43
CA ALA A 222 6.39 -5.64 3.57
C ALA A 222 6.56 -6.53 4.81
N ALA A 223 5.64 -7.48 5.03
CA ALA A 223 5.76 -8.50 6.05
C ALA A 223 6.97 -9.43 5.81
N ASP A 224 7.23 -9.80 4.56
CA ASP A 224 8.38 -10.63 4.17
C ASP A 224 9.71 -9.89 4.34
N TRP A 225 9.77 -8.62 3.94
CA TRP A 225 10.98 -7.80 4.10
C TRP A 225 11.40 -7.67 5.56
N ALA A 226 10.44 -7.65 6.50
CA ALA A 226 10.72 -7.61 7.93
C ALA A 226 11.50 -8.84 8.43
N GLY A 227 11.47 -9.95 7.69
CA GLY A 227 12.01 -11.24 8.10
C GLY A 227 10.97 -12.13 8.79
N GLN A 228 11.33 -13.40 9.01
CA GLN A 228 10.43 -14.40 9.58
C GLN A 228 10.42 -14.38 11.12
N ASP A 229 9.24 -14.69 11.66
CA ASP A 229 8.92 -15.16 13.02
C ASP A 229 9.83 -14.64 14.15
N CYS A 230 9.60 -13.39 14.55
CA CYS A 230 9.95 -12.99 15.90
C CYS A 230 8.87 -13.47 16.88
N PRO A 231 9.20 -14.23 17.94
CA PRO A 231 8.26 -14.57 19.01
C PRO A 231 7.60 -13.34 19.63
N CYS A 232 8.27 -12.18 19.60
CA CYS A 232 7.75 -10.91 20.09
C CYS A 232 6.50 -10.41 19.34
N VAL A 233 6.17 -10.95 18.16
CA VAL A 233 4.97 -10.55 17.42
C VAL A 233 3.69 -10.93 18.17
N SER A 234 3.68 -12.06 18.89
CA SER A 234 2.49 -12.52 19.63
C SER A 234 2.21 -11.72 20.92
N GLU A 235 3.22 -11.03 21.48
CA GLU A 235 3.01 -10.12 22.61
C GLU A 235 2.02 -8.98 22.29
N PHE A 236 1.89 -8.63 21.00
CA PHE A 236 0.91 -7.64 20.54
C PHE A 236 -0.52 -8.19 20.44
N ASP A 237 -0.70 -9.51 20.45
CA ASP A 237 -2.01 -10.16 20.41
C ASP A 237 -2.52 -10.48 21.83
N GLU A 238 -1.62 -10.78 22.76
CA GLU A 238 -1.91 -11.08 24.19
C GLU A 238 -2.63 -9.95 24.93
N THR A 239 -2.44 -8.69 24.51
CA THR A 239 -3.09 -7.56 25.17
C THR A 239 -4.60 -7.43 24.91
N ASP A 240 -5.18 -8.27 24.04
CA ASP A 240 -6.64 -8.37 23.86
C ASP A 240 -7.30 -9.33 24.87
N ARG A 241 -6.55 -10.18 25.59
CA ARG A 241 -7.12 -11.10 26.61
C ARG A 241 -7.20 -10.51 28.02
N ASN A 242 -6.41 -9.49 28.33
CA ASN A 242 -6.26 -8.98 29.71
C ASN A 242 -7.17 -7.78 30.05
N SER A 243 -8.32 -7.60 29.38
CA SER A 243 -9.30 -6.56 29.72
C SER A 243 -10.72 -7.06 29.95
N GLU A 244 -10.89 -8.34 30.28
CA GLU A 244 -12.12 -8.85 30.87
C GLU A 244 -11.79 -9.64 32.15
N ASN A 245 -12.05 -8.98 33.28
CA ASN A 245 -12.27 -9.50 34.63
C ASN A 245 -11.72 -10.90 34.99
N SER A 246 -10.75 -10.87 35.90
CA SER A 246 -10.44 -11.95 36.85
C SER A 246 -11.69 -12.57 37.47
N VAL A 247 -12.04 -13.79 37.08
CA VAL A 247 -12.73 -14.76 37.93
C VAL A 247 -12.05 -16.10 37.74
N GLU A 248 -11.30 -16.50 38.77
CA GLU A 248 -10.76 -17.85 38.91
C GLU A 248 -11.91 -18.86 38.97
N ILE A 249 -11.92 -19.84 38.07
CA ILE A 249 -12.58 -21.13 38.30
C ILE A 249 -11.62 -22.23 37.84
N SER A 250 -11.32 -23.11 38.80
CA SER A 250 -10.40 -24.24 38.70
C SER A 250 -10.73 -25.26 37.61
N ASN A 251 -9.65 -25.84 37.09
CA ASN A 251 -9.46 -27.15 36.44
C ASN A 251 -10.70 -28.03 36.18
N GLY A 252 -10.81 -28.47 34.92
CA GLY A 252 -11.50 -29.69 34.52
C GLY A 252 -11.83 -29.72 33.03
N ASP A 253 -11.12 -30.56 32.27
CA ASP A 253 -11.47 -31.10 30.94
C ASP A 253 -11.80 -30.12 29.81
N LEU A 254 -10.82 -29.85 28.93
CA LEU A 254 -11.12 -29.66 27.51
C LEU A 254 -9.92 -29.97 26.59
N GLU A 255 -9.44 -31.20 26.68
CA GLU A 255 -8.60 -31.81 25.65
C GLU A 255 -9.52 -32.16 24.46
N GLY A 256 -9.77 -31.19 23.57
CA GLY A 256 -10.66 -31.42 22.41
C GLY A 256 -11.15 -30.22 21.61
N ALA A 257 -10.69 -28.99 21.87
CA ALA A 257 -11.21 -27.80 21.18
C ALA A 257 -10.13 -26.85 20.63
N MET A 258 -8.94 -27.37 20.31
CA MET A 258 -7.83 -26.56 19.77
C MET A 258 -7.53 -26.79 18.28
N GLU A 259 -8.39 -27.53 17.57
CA GLU A 259 -8.12 -27.90 16.17
C GLU A 259 -8.94 -27.12 15.12
N ASN A 260 -9.88 -26.26 15.51
CA ASN A 260 -10.85 -25.66 14.57
C ASN A 260 -10.72 -24.14 14.31
N LEU A 261 -9.54 -23.55 14.50
CA LEU A 261 -9.24 -22.18 14.02
C LEU A 261 -7.97 -22.12 13.16
N ARG A 262 -7.66 -23.20 12.44
CA ARG A 262 -6.82 -23.09 11.25
C ARG A 262 -7.68 -22.47 10.15
N ILE A 263 -7.51 -21.16 9.96
CA ILE A 263 -7.86 -20.48 8.72
C ILE A 263 -7.24 -21.31 7.59
N GLU A 264 -8.05 -21.65 6.57
CA GLU A 264 -7.62 -22.37 5.37
C GLU A 264 -6.52 -21.59 4.63
N ASP A 265 -5.26 -21.76 5.04
CA ASP A 265 -4.09 -21.29 4.33
C ASP A 265 -3.67 -22.29 3.24
N GLY A 266 -4.58 -22.56 2.30
CA GLY A 266 -4.31 -23.41 1.13
C GLY A 266 -3.45 -22.74 0.04
N TYR A 267 -3.11 -21.46 0.21
CA TYR A 267 -2.36 -20.66 -0.76
C TYR A 267 -1.00 -20.15 -0.26
N ASP A 268 -0.66 -20.34 1.02
CA ASP A 268 0.55 -19.78 1.64
C ASP A 268 1.73 -20.78 1.69
N GLU A 269 1.47 -22.09 1.59
CA GLU A 269 2.51 -23.14 1.61
C GLU A 269 3.43 -23.17 0.37
N LEU A 270 3.05 -22.48 -0.71
CA LEU A 270 3.84 -22.41 -1.95
C LEU A 270 4.70 -21.14 -2.07
N ARG A 271 4.62 -20.19 -1.12
CA ARG A 271 5.45 -18.97 -1.18
C ARG A 271 6.88 -19.27 -0.72
N PRO A 272 7.90 -18.95 -1.53
CA PRO A 272 9.29 -19.00 -1.08
C PRO A 272 9.46 -18.18 0.20
N LYS A 273 10.18 -18.72 1.19
CA LYS A 273 10.48 -18.04 2.46
C LYS A 273 10.93 -16.59 2.19
N GLY A 274 10.21 -15.63 2.77
CA GLY A 274 10.49 -14.20 2.62
C GLY A 274 11.95 -13.86 2.94
N ALA A 275 12.59 -13.08 2.07
CA ALA A 275 13.98 -12.66 2.25
C ALA A 275 14.03 -11.40 3.14
N ARG A 276 14.83 -11.44 4.21
CA ARG A 276 15.11 -10.26 5.02
C ARG A 276 15.89 -9.24 4.20
N VAL A 277 15.27 -8.10 3.89
CA VAL A 277 15.87 -7.02 3.07
C VAL A 277 16.31 -5.87 3.98
N PRO A 278 17.46 -5.20 3.77
CA PRO A 278 17.78 -3.95 4.47
C PRO A 278 16.74 -2.85 4.22
N LEU A 279 16.16 -2.28 5.29
CA LEU A 279 15.14 -1.22 5.21
C LEU A 279 15.65 0.09 5.81
N PRO A 280 16.58 0.81 5.15
CA PRO A 280 16.97 2.14 5.59
C PRO A 280 15.78 3.11 5.50
N TRP A 281 15.87 4.24 6.20
CA TRP A 281 14.74 5.13 6.41
C TRP A 281 14.10 5.67 5.11
N GLU A 282 14.90 5.90 4.07
CA GLU A 282 14.45 6.38 2.76
C GLU A 282 13.51 5.39 2.07
N LEU A 283 13.72 4.08 2.31
CA LEU A 283 12.84 3.02 1.82
C LEU A 283 11.69 2.76 2.79
N LEU A 284 11.96 2.79 4.10
CA LEU A 284 10.96 2.49 5.12
C LEU A 284 9.84 3.54 5.21
N GLN A 285 10.15 4.82 4.99
CA GLN A 285 9.18 5.91 5.05
C GLN A 285 7.98 5.71 4.10
N PRO A 286 8.15 5.51 2.77
CA PRO A 286 7.03 5.22 1.89
C PRO A 286 6.34 3.89 2.24
N VAL A 287 7.08 2.90 2.74
CA VAL A 287 6.48 1.62 3.16
C VAL A 287 5.47 1.81 4.28
N ILE A 288 5.83 2.56 5.32
CA ILE A 288 4.94 2.87 6.44
C ILE A 288 3.73 3.69 5.98
N ARG A 289 3.91 4.63 5.03
CA ARG A 289 2.79 5.41 4.46
C ARG A 289 1.78 4.53 3.70
N ILE A 290 2.28 3.61 2.88
CA ILE A 290 1.44 2.67 2.14
C ILE A 290 0.71 1.74 3.12
N LEU A 291 1.41 1.17 4.11
CA LEU A 291 0.77 0.35 5.15
C LEU A 291 -0.28 1.14 5.93
N GLY A 292 0.00 2.38 6.29
CA GLY A 292 -0.96 3.26 6.96
C GLY A 292 -2.23 3.47 6.12
N HIS A 293 -2.11 3.62 4.79
CA HIS A 293 -3.26 3.64 3.91
C HIS A 293 -3.98 2.29 3.87
N CYS A 294 -3.27 1.17 3.69
CA CYS A 294 -3.87 -0.16 3.63
C CYS A 294 -4.67 -0.47 4.91
N LEU A 295 -4.13 -0.11 6.07
CA LEU A 295 -4.68 -0.33 7.39
C LEU A 295 -5.89 0.56 7.72
N LEU A 296 -5.80 1.86 7.41
CA LEU A 296 -6.78 2.87 7.87
C LEU A 296 -7.69 3.40 6.75
N GLY A 297 -7.47 2.97 5.51
CA GLY A 297 -8.25 3.39 4.35
C GLY A 297 -9.71 2.90 4.46
N PRO A 298 -10.71 3.80 4.39
CA PRO A 298 -12.11 3.43 4.62
C PRO A 298 -12.68 2.51 3.53
N LEU A 299 -12.12 2.57 2.31
CA LEU A 299 -12.55 1.81 1.15
C LEU A 299 -11.74 0.53 0.92
N ASN A 300 -10.82 0.20 1.81
CA ASN A 300 -10.04 -1.03 1.67
C ASN A 300 -10.85 -2.23 2.17
N ALA A 301 -10.71 -3.34 1.46
CA ALA A 301 -11.24 -4.62 1.86
C ALA A 301 -10.55 -5.11 3.15
N GLU A 302 -11.24 -5.98 3.89
CA GLU A 302 -10.79 -6.39 5.23
C GLU A 302 -9.51 -7.22 5.18
N ASP A 303 -9.36 -8.05 4.15
CA ASP A 303 -8.14 -8.81 3.83
C ASP A 303 -6.89 -7.91 3.70
N VAL A 304 -7.02 -6.74 3.06
CA VAL A 304 -5.95 -5.75 2.94
C VAL A 304 -5.58 -5.17 4.30
N LYS A 305 -6.57 -4.89 5.16
CA LYS A 305 -6.34 -4.35 6.51
C LYS A 305 -5.71 -5.38 7.43
N ASP A 306 -6.16 -6.63 7.38
CA ASP A 306 -5.60 -7.72 8.16
C ASP A 306 -4.15 -7.99 7.74
N SER A 307 -3.89 -8.09 6.44
CA SER A 307 -2.52 -8.24 5.93
C SER A 307 -1.63 -7.05 6.29
N ALA A 308 -2.17 -5.81 6.27
CA ALA A 308 -1.43 -4.63 6.72
C ALA A 308 -1.12 -4.67 8.23
N SER A 309 -2.05 -5.12 9.06
CA SER A 309 -1.86 -5.27 10.50
C SER A 309 -0.71 -6.24 10.80
N VAL A 310 -0.69 -7.40 10.13
CA VAL A 310 0.42 -8.37 10.23
C VAL A 310 1.74 -7.74 9.80
N ALA A 311 1.77 -7.05 8.66
CA ALA A 311 2.99 -6.41 8.14
C ALA A 311 3.54 -5.35 9.10
N VAL A 312 2.69 -4.49 9.66
CA VAL A 312 3.11 -3.46 10.64
C VAL A 312 3.66 -4.10 11.92
N LYS A 313 3.04 -5.16 12.44
CA LYS A 313 3.54 -5.88 13.62
C LYS A 313 4.92 -6.50 13.37
N ARG A 314 5.12 -7.14 12.21
CA ARG A 314 6.44 -7.69 11.85
C ARG A 314 7.50 -6.61 11.69
N LEU A 315 7.16 -5.48 11.06
CA LEU A 315 8.08 -4.34 10.94
C LEU A 315 8.39 -3.70 12.31
N TYR A 316 7.45 -3.65 13.24
CA TYR A 316 7.70 -3.19 14.61
C TYR A 316 8.67 -4.11 15.34
N ALA A 317 8.44 -5.43 15.28
CA ALA A 317 9.32 -6.43 15.86
C ALA A 317 10.75 -6.27 15.34
N ARG A 318 10.90 -6.18 14.01
CA ARG A 318 12.19 -5.91 13.38
C ARG A 318 12.81 -4.58 13.84
N ALA A 319 12.05 -3.49 13.82
CA ALA A 319 12.54 -2.17 14.20
C ALA A 319 13.06 -2.16 15.64
N SER A 320 12.43 -2.95 16.52
CA SER A 320 12.85 -3.15 17.90
C SER A 320 14.18 -3.90 17.99
N HIS A 321 14.35 -4.96 17.20
CA HIS A 321 15.63 -5.68 17.10
C HIS A 321 16.76 -4.84 16.52
N GLU A 322 16.46 -4.00 15.52
CA GLU A 322 17.44 -3.12 14.87
C GLU A 322 17.65 -1.81 15.65
N LEU A 323 16.97 -1.62 16.79
CA LEU A 323 17.01 -0.43 17.64
C LEU A 323 16.84 0.88 16.84
N ASN A 324 15.94 0.88 15.85
CA ASN A 324 15.66 2.04 15.02
C ASN A 324 14.50 2.86 15.63
N PRO A 325 14.77 3.99 16.33
CA PRO A 325 13.75 4.72 17.08
C PRO A 325 12.64 5.30 16.19
N GLN A 326 12.98 5.77 14.98
CA GLN A 326 12.00 6.35 14.06
C GLN A 326 11.03 5.27 13.54
N ALA A 327 11.56 4.10 13.20
CA ALA A 327 10.78 2.95 12.77
C ALA A 327 9.89 2.42 13.90
N ILE A 328 10.43 2.28 15.13
CA ILE A 328 9.68 1.85 16.32
C ILE A 328 8.50 2.79 16.57
N LEU A 329 8.75 4.12 16.60
CA LEU A 329 7.71 5.11 16.85
C LEU A 329 6.58 5.01 15.82
N ALA A 330 6.96 5.00 14.53
CA ALA A 330 6.00 5.03 13.43
C ALA A 330 5.15 3.74 13.36
N THR A 331 5.78 2.57 13.48
CA THR A 331 5.07 1.27 13.46
C THR A 331 4.22 1.07 14.71
N ARG A 332 4.69 1.44 15.90
CA ARG A 332 3.89 1.38 17.14
C ARG A 332 2.65 2.26 17.08
N SER A 333 2.80 3.46 16.51
CA SER A 333 1.68 4.38 16.34
C SER A 333 0.60 3.77 15.45
N LEU A 334 0.98 3.12 14.34
CA LEU A 334 0.04 2.41 13.48
C LEU A 334 -0.65 1.23 14.18
N ILE A 335 0.08 0.43 14.96
CA ILE A 335 -0.51 -0.67 15.75
C ILE A 335 -1.58 -0.14 16.72
N GLN A 336 -1.28 0.96 17.42
CA GLN A 336 -2.23 1.57 18.34
C GLN A 336 -3.46 2.13 17.64
N LEU A 337 -3.29 2.72 16.45
CA LEU A 337 -4.40 3.21 15.63
C LEU A 337 -5.28 2.07 15.12
N ASP A 338 -4.70 0.95 14.66
CA ASP A 338 -5.44 -0.25 14.27
C ASP A 338 -6.27 -0.80 15.43
N ARG A 339 -5.63 -1.01 16.59
CA ARG A 339 -6.33 -1.52 17.79
C ARG A 339 -7.50 -0.63 18.17
N ARG A 340 -7.30 0.69 18.24
CA ARG A 340 -8.37 1.64 18.56
C ARG A 340 -9.47 1.66 17.49
N GLY A 341 -9.09 1.59 16.21
CA GLY A 341 -10.03 1.53 15.09
C GLY A 341 -10.92 0.29 15.15
N ARG A 342 -10.32 -0.90 15.36
CA ARG A 342 -11.06 -2.15 15.54
C ARG A 342 -11.94 -2.14 16.78
N GLN A 343 -11.46 -1.60 17.91
CA GLN A 343 -12.27 -1.48 19.11
C GLN A 343 -13.48 -0.56 18.90
N ALA A 344 -13.29 0.58 18.24
CA ALA A 344 -14.38 1.49 17.91
C ALA A 344 -15.41 0.83 16.98
N ALA A 345 -14.96 0.05 15.99
CA ALA A 345 -15.82 -0.72 15.11
C ALA A 345 -16.62 -1.81 15.85
N LYS A 346 -15.98 -2.55 16.76
CA LYS A 346 -16.64 -3.55 17.62
C LYS A 346 -17.74 -2.91 18.49
N VAL A 347 -17.44 -1.77 19.13
CA VAL A 347 -18.42 -1.02 19.95
C VAL A 347 -19.59 -0.52 19.10
N ALA A 348 -19.33 0.02 17.90
CA ALA A 348 -20.38 0.46 16.98
C ALA A 348 -21.27 -0.70 16.49
N ALA A 349 -20.68 -1.87 16.22
CA ALA A 349 -21.41 -3.08 15.84
C ALA A 349 -22.32 -3.57 16.98
N ALA A 350 -21.80 -3.63 18.22
CA ALA A 350 -22.58 -4.02 19.40
C ALA A 350 -23.76 -3.07 19.65
N ALA A 351 -23.56 -1.76 19.51
CA ALA A 351 -24.63 -0.77 19.64
C ALA A 351 -25.73 -0.95 18.58
N THR A 352 -25.36 -1.29 17.35
CA THR A 352 -26.31 -1.55 16.25
C THR A 352 -27.14 -2.81 16.48
N VAL A 353 -26.54 -3.87 17.02
CA VAL A 353 -27.24 -5.11 17.39
C VAL A 353 -28.24 -4.84 18.52
N MET A 354 -27.86 -4.04 19.52
CA MET A 354 -28.77 -3.64 20.61
C MET A 354 -29.95 -2.78 20.13
N SER A 355 -29.77 -1.92 19.12
CA SER A 355 -30.87 -1.13 18.56
C SER A 355 -31.86 -1.97 17.72
N ASN A 356 -31.39 -2.98 16.99
CA ASN A 356 -32.25 -3.85 16.17
C ASN A 356 -33.05 -4.87 17.00
N ALA A 357 -32.59 -5.21 18.20
CA ALA A 357 -33.34 -6.06 19.12
C ALA A 357 -34.61 -5.37 19.69
N ASN A 358 -34.69 -4.03 19.59
CA ASN A 358 -35.78 -3.24 20.18
C ASN A 358 -36.93 -2.89 19.20
N THR A 359 -36.92 -3.39 17.96
CA THR A 359 -38.05 -3.27 17.03
C THR A 359 -39.00 -4.47 17.12
N PRO A 360 -40.24 -4.31 17.66
CA PRO A 360 -41.19 -5.41 17.70
C PRO A 360 -41.75 -5.66 16.29
N SER A 361 -41.40 -6.79 15.69
CA SER A 361 -42.03 -7.30 14.46
C SER A 361 -43.47 -7.74 14.76
N LYS A 362 -44.43 -6.80 14.68
CA LYS A 362 -45.84 -7.17 14.61
C LYS A 362 -46.09 -7.91 13.30
N ALA A 363 -46.27 -9.22 13.39
CA ALA A 363 -46.82 -10.03 12.30
C ALA A 363 -48.19 -9.48 11.90
N LYS A 364 -48.28 -8.91 10.69
CA LYS A 364 -49.55 -8.49 10.08
C LYS A 364 -50.31 -9.76 9.68
N LYS A 365 -51.43 -10.05 10.35
CA LYS A 365 -52.42 -11.05 9.92
C LYS A 365 -52.95 -10.68 8.53
N PRO A 366 -53.22 -11.65 7.64
CA PRO A 366 -53.89 -11.37 6.37
C PRO A 366 -55.39 -11.13 6.64
N GLU A 367 -55.89 -9.96 6.28
CA GLU A 367 -57.33 -9.71 6.22
C GLU A 367 -57.90 -10.38 4.97
N ILE A 368 -58.79 -11.35 5.20
CA ILE A 368 -59.63 -11.98 4.18
C ILE A 368 -60.76 -11.00 3.88
N LEU A 369 -60.69 -10.30 2.75
CA LEU A 369 -61.81 -9.54 2.21
C LEU A 369 -62.72 -10.48 1.41
N LEU A 370 -63.78 -10.94 2.07
CA LEU A 370 -65.00 -11.42 1.43
C LEU A 370 -65.71 -10.22 0.81
N VAL A 371 -65.92 -10.24 -0.51
CA VAL A 371 -66.95 -9.42 -1.17
C VAL A 371 -67.80 -10.35 -2.02
N SER A 372 -69.03 -10.57 -1.57
CA SER A 372 -70.16 -10.96 -2.43
C SER A 372 -70.95 -9.71 -2.79
N LYS A 373 -71.04 -9.40 -4.07
CA LYS A 373 -72.32 -9.39 -4.82
C LYS A 373 -72.07 -9.22 -6.30
#